data_AF-A0A6J7FIN5-F1
#
_entry.id   AF-A0A6J7FIN5-F1
#
_cell.length_a   1.000
_cell.length_b   1.000
_cell.length_c   1.000
_cell.angle_alpha   90.00
_cell.angle_beta   90.00
_cell.angle_gamma   90.00
#
_symmetry.space_group_name_H-M   'P 1'
#
loop_
_entity.id
_entity.type
_entity.pdbx_description
1 polymer ?
#
loop_
_entity_poly.entity_id
_entity_poly.type
_entity_poly.pdbx_seq_one_letter_code
_entity_poly.pdbx_strand_id
1 'polypeptide(L)'
;MGNRFHLEKQKDVDVVIAEALAEVGLDASLAHAADSTDFDDAVRASHAGAVALSGSGVGTPVIAIDDLEGNPVGFFGPIVTPIPRGEVAGKLWDGFVLVAQVPGVVEIKRTRLSGPEVN
;
A
#
# COMPACT_ATOMS: atom_id res chain seq x y z
N MET A 1 -9.06 2.78 -9.89
CA MET A 1 -8.07 1.80 -10.43
C MET A 1 -8.14 0.44 -9.74
N GLY A 2 -8.02 0.37 -8.41
CA GLY A 2 -7.98 -0.91 -7.67
C GLY A 2 -9.13 -1.87 -7.95
N ASN A 3 -10.39 -1.38 -7.99
CA ASN A 3 -11.55 -2.21 -8.33
C ASN A 3 -11.40 -2.89 -9.71
N ARG A 4 -11.02 -2.11 -10.73
CA ARG A 4 -10.82 -2.62 -12.10
C ARG A 4 -9.75 -3.70 -12.18
N PHE A 5 -8.57 -3.46 -11.60
CA PHE A 5 -7.49 -4.44 -11.62
C PHE A 5 -7.80 -5.69 -10.79
N HIS A 6 -8.34 -5.51 -9.58
CA HIS A 6 -8.39 -6.59 -8.60
C HIS A 6 -9.73 -7.34 -8.57
N LEU A 7 -10.85 -6.64 -8.73
CA LEU A 7 -12.19 -7.24 -8.70
C LEU A 7 -12.64 -7.64 -10.11
N GLU A 8 -12.55 -6.71 -11.06
CA GLU A 8 -13.04 -6.90 -12.43
C GLU A 8 -12.02 -7.61 -13.34
N LYS A 9 -10.76 -7.69 -12.90
CA LYS A 9 -9.64 -8.30 -13.64
C LYS A 9 -9.38 -7.66 -15.00
N GLN A 10 -9.72 -6.38 -15.16
CA GLN A 10 -9.33 -5.60 -16.33
C GLN A 10 -7.80 -5.49 -16.36
N LYS A 11 -7.20 -5.85 -17.50
CA LYS A 11 -5.74 -5.87 -17.68
C LYS A 11 -5.24 -4.78 -18.62
N ASP A 12 -6.14 -4.17 -19.38
CA ASP A 12 -5.80 -3.04 -20.23
C ASP A 12 -5.55 -1.81 -19.35
N VAL A 13 -4.27 -1.43 -19.22
CA VAL A 13 -3.83 -0.36 -18.33
C VAL A 13 -4.37 1.00 -18.79
N ASP A 14 -4.44 1.23 -20.10
CA ASP A 14 -4.91 2.49 -20.67
C ASP A 14 -6.40 2.69 -20.36
N VAL A 15 -7.19 1.62 -20.52
CA VAL A 15 -8.60 1.60 -20.13
C VAL A 15 -8.74 1.84 -18.62
N VAL A 16 -7.94 1.17 -17.78
CA VAL A 16 -8.03 1.35 -16.32
C VAL A 16 -7.69 2.77 -15.88
N ILE A 17 -6.66 3.39 -16.46
CA ILE A 17 -6.26 4.76 -16.16
C ILE A 17 -7.37 5.73 -16.60
N ALA A 18 -7.79 5.65 -17.87
CA ALA A 18 -8.79 6.56 -18.43
C ALA A 18 -10.11 6.52 -17.66
N GLU A 19 -10.64 5.32 -17.42
CA GLU A 19 -11.90 5.16 -16.69
C GLU A 19 -11.78 5.52 -15.21
N ALA A 20 -10.63 5.27 -14.58
CA ALA A 20 -10.43 5.68 -13.19
C ALA A 20 -10.34 7.21 -13.04
N LEU A 21 -9.66 7.91 -13.95
CA LEU A 21 -9.63 9.37 -13.97
C LEU A 21 -11.05 9.93 -14.13
N ALA A 22 -11.83 9.39 -15.07
CA ALA A 22 -13.20 9.80 -15.29
C ALA A 22 -14.10 9.55 -14.06
N GLU A 23 -13.96 8.39 -13.39
CA GLU A 23 -14.74 8.03 -12.20
C GLU A 23 -14.55 9.03 -11.04
N VAL A 24 -13.34 9.54 -10.85
CA VAL A 24 -13.05 10.53 -9.79
C VAL A 24 -13.06 11.99 -10.28
N GLY A 25 -13.47 12.25 -11.52
CA GLY A 25 -13.62 13.59 -12.09
C GLY A 25 -12.30 14.33 -12.33
N LEU A 26 -11.20 13.60 -12.56
CA LEU A 26 -9.90 14.18 -12.89
C LEU A 26 -9.73 14.37 -14.40
N ASP A 27 -8.85 15.29 -14.80
CA ASP A 27 -8.57 15.60 -16.20
C ASP A 27 -8.01 14.36 -16.94
N ALA A 28 -8.62 14.03 -18.08
CA ALA A 28 -8.18 12.92 -18.93
C ALA A 28 -6.73 13.11 -19.44
N SER A 29 -6.25 14.35 -19.52
CA SER A 29 -4.88 14.63 -19.94
C SER A 29 -3.83 14.02 -19.02
N LEU A 30 -4.17 13.74 -17.74
CA LEU A 30 -3.26 13.08 -16.79
C LEU A 30 -2.85 11.67 -17.25
N ALA A 31 -3.63 11.01 -18.11
CA ALA A 31 -3.28 9.70 -18.65
C ALA A 31 -1.95 9.73 -19.45
N HIS A 32 -1.60 10.86 -20.07
CA HIS A 32 -0.35 11.00 -20.84
C HIS A 32 0.90 10.85 -19.96
N ALA A 33 0.79 11.01 -18.64
CA ALA A 33 1.90 10.78 -17.73
C ALA A 33 2.38 9.32 -17.75
N ALA A 34 1.54 8.36 -18.17
CA ALA A 34 1.92 6.96 -18.29
C ALA A 34 2.95 6.69 -19.40
N ASP A 35 2.95 7.53 -20.45
CA ASP A 35 3.85 7.44 -21.60
C ASP A 35 4.99 8.46 -21.56
N SER A 36 5.16 9.14 -20.43
CA SER A 36 6.21 10.15 -20.20
C SER A 36 7.13 9.74 -19.07
N THR A 37 8.36 10.27 -19.08
CA THR A 37 9.34 10.12 -18.00
C THR A 37 9.38 11.33 -17.06
N ASP A 38 8.53 12.34 -17.28
CA ASP A 38 8.56 13.61 -16.54
C ASP A 38 8.41 13.43 -15.01
N PHE A 39 7.74 12.36 -14.57
CA PHE A 39 7.49 12.07 -13.15
C PHE A 39 8.36 10.94 -12.59
N ASP A 40 9.23 10.33 -13.38
CA ASP A 40 10.04 9.19 -12.96
C ASP A 40 10.86 9.47 -11.70
N ASP A 41 11.51 10.63 -11.65
CA ASP A 41 12.35 11.00 -10.50
C ASP A 41 11.52 11.24 -9.24
N ALA A 42 10.31 11.80 -9.37
CA ALA A 42 9.39 11.96 -8.26
C ALA A 42 8.89 10.59 -7.76
N VAL A 43 8.56 9.67 -8.66
CA VAL A 43 8.15 8.29 -8.33
C VAL A 43 9.30 7.54 -7.65
N ARG A 44 10.53 7.64 -8.15
CA ARG A 44 11.73 7.05 -7.54
C ARG A 44 11.97 7.61 -6.14
N ALA A 45 11.88 8.92 -5.95
CA ALA A 45 12.05 9.56 -4.65
C ALA A 45 10.99 9.11 -3.64
N SER A 46 9.72 9.07 -4.05
CA SER A 46 8.62 8.55 -3.22
C SER A 46 8.85 7.09 -2.82
N HIS A 47 9.26 6.25 -3.77
CA HIS A 47 9.55 4.84 -3.52
C HIS A 47 10.76 4.67 -2.58
N ALA A 48 11.82 5.44 -2.79
CA ALA A 48 13.00 5.45 -1.93
C ALA A 48 12.67 5.82 -0.48
N GLY A 49 11.71 6.72 -0.25
CA GLY A 49 11.20 7.02 1.09
C GLY A 49 10.62 5.81 1.80
N ALA A 50 9.78 5.01 1.13
CA ALA A 50 9.23 3.78 1.69
C ALA A 50 10.31 2.72 1.97
N VAL A 51 11.30 2.58 1.08
CA VAL A 51 12.42 1.65 1.26
C VAL A 51 13.33 2.07 2.42
N ALA A 52 13.60 3.37 2.57
CA ALA A 52 14.40 3.89 3.67
C ALA A 52 13.75 3.61 5.04
N LEU A 53 12.42 3.67 5.12
CA LEU A 53 11.68 3.41 6.36
C LEU A 53 11.58 1.91 6.70
N SER A 54 11.42 1.05 5.70
CA SER A 54 11.13 -0.38 5.90
C SER A 54 12.33 -1.31 5.74
N GLY A 55 13.48 -0.77 5.31
CA GLY A 55 14.71 -1.50 5.06
C GLY A 55 14.78 -2.10 3.66
N SER A 56 16.01 -2.31 3.17
CA SER A 56 16.24 -2.98 1.89
C SER A 56 15.90 -4.47 1.98
N GLY A 57 15.12 -5.00 1.04
CA GLY A 57 14.83 -6.43 0.93
C GLY A 57 13.41 -6.86 1.31
N VAL A 58 12.53 -5.90 1.64
CA VAL A 58 11.11 -6.16 1.84
C VAL A 58 10.30 -5.85 0.57
N GLY A 59 9.11 -6.43 0.46
CA GLY A 59 8.16 -6.17 -0.63
C GLY A 59 6.99 -5.30 -0.17
N THR A 60 5.89 -5.36 -0.90
CA THR A 60 4.61 -4.70 -0.56
C THR A 60 3.75 -5.64 0.30
N PRO A 61 2.99 -5.15 1.30
CA PRO A 61 2.77 -3.75 1.68
C PRO A 61 3.80 -3.18 2.64
N VAL A 62 4.02 -1.87 2.54
CA VAL A 62 4.78 -1.06 3.51
C VAL A 62 3.86 0.01 4.08
N ILE A 63 3.89 0.19 5.40
CA ILE A 63 3.17 1.25 6.11
C ILE A 63 4.13 1.94 7.08
N ALA A 64 3.99 3.26 7.25
CA ALA A 64 4.69 4.03 8.27
C ALA A 64 3.72 4.36 9.41
N ILE A 65 4.16 4.14 10.64
CA ILE A 65 3.43 4.47 11.87
C ILE A 65 4.36 5.32 12.73
N ASP A 66 3.84 6.38 13.34
CA ASP A 66 4.61 7.20 14.28
C ASP A 66 4.85 6.42 15.57
N ASP A 67 6.10 6.40 16.04
CA ASP A 67 6.49 5.84 17.34
C ASP A 67 5.95 6.69 18.52
N LEU A 68 6.28 6.29 19.75
CA LEU A 68 5.86 7.01 20.96
C LEU A 68 6.43 8.43 21.07
N GLU A 69 7.47 8.77 20.29
CA GLU A 69 8.09 10.10 20.24
C GLU A 69 7.61 10.91 19.02
N GLY A 70 6.77 10.33 18.17
CA GLY A 70 6.24 10.98 16.96
C GLY A 70 7.15 10.86 15.73
N ASN A 71 8.14 9.95 15.73
CA ASN A 71 8.97 9.71 14.56
C ASN A 71 8.38 8.58 13.70
N PRO A 72 8.39 8.69 12.36
CA PRO A 72 7.85 7.66 11.49
C PRO A 72 8.73 6.41 11.49
N VAL A 73 8.12 5.25 11.73
CA VAL A 73 8.76 3.93 11.65
C VAL A 73 8.06 3.09 10.59
N GLY A 74 8.84 2.55 9.64
CA GLY A 74 8.31 1.72 8.55
C GLY A 74 8.20 0.25 8.93
N PHE A 75 7.10 -0.38 8.51
CA PHE A 75 6.85 -1.80 8.69
C PHE A 75 6.47 -2.46 7.37
N PHE A 76 7.04 -3.63 7.12
CA PHE A 76 6.53 -4.56 6.12
C PHE A 76 5.30 -5.30 6.67
N GLY A 77 4.13 -4.99 6.16
CA GLY A 77 2.84 -5.46 6.66
C GLY A 77 1.88 -4.32 7.04
N PRO A 78 0.78 -4.62 7.75
CA PRO A 78 0.33 -5.96 8.09
C PRO A 78 -0.08 -6.75 6.83
N ILE A 79 0.41 -7.97 6.70
CA ILE A 79 0.05 -8.86 5.58
C ILE A 79 -1.20 -9.64 5.97
N VAL A 80 -2.32 -9.36 5.31
CA VAL A 80 -3.63 -9.94 5.66
C VAL A 80 -4.33 -10.57 4.46
N THR A 81 -4.89 -11.75 4.72
CA THR A 81 -5.88 -12.44 3.87
C THR A 81 -6.81 -13.22 4.83
N PRO A 82 -8.15 -13.14 4.69
CA PRO A 82 -8.90 -12.22 3.82
C PRO A 82 -8.87 -10.77 4.33
N ILE A 83 -9.53 -9.86 3.61
CA ILE A 83 -9.68 -8.45 4.03
C ILE A 83 -10.46 -8.40 5.35
N PRO A 84 -9.90 -7.85 6.45
CA PRO A 84 -10.64 -7.68 7.69
C PRO A 84 -11.74 -6.63 7.52
N ARG A 85 -12.92 -6.87 8.11
CA ARG A 85 -14.09 -5.98 8.00
C ARG A 85 -14.68 -5.65 9.37
N GLY A 86 -15.36 -4.51 9.46
CA GLY A 86 -16.03 -4.06 10.68
C GLY A 86 -15.08 -3.96 11.88
N GLU A 87 -15.56 -4.34 13.05
CA GLU A 87 -14.81 -4.26 14.32
C GLU A 87 -13.48 -5.04 14.29
N VAL A 88 -13.40 -6.11 13.52
CA VAL A 88 -12.15 -6.89 13.39
C VAL A 88 -11.05 -6.06 12.72
N ALA A 89 -11.39 -5.20 11.76
CA ALA A 89 -10.43 -4.30 11.14
C ALA A 89 -9.90 -3.24 12.12
N GLY A 90 -10.79 -2.67 12.95
CA GLY A 90 -10.42 -1.73 14.01
C GLY A 90 -9.47 -2.37 15.02
N LYS A 91 -9.80 -3.56 15.53
CA LYS A 91 -8.94 -4.29 16.49
C LYS A 91 -7.57 -4.63 15.91
N LEU A 92 -7.51 -5.02 14.64
CA LEU A 92 -6.24 -5.25 13.96
C LEU A 92 -5.42 -3.96 13.91
N TRP A 93 -6.06 -2.85 13.52
CA TRP A 93 -5.41 -1.54 13.44
C TRP A 93 -4.86 -1.11 14.79
N ASP A 94 -5.69 -1.11 15.84
CA ASP A 94 -5.28 -0.72 17.19
C ASP A 94 -4.11 -1.58 17.69
N GLY A 95 -4.20 -2.91 17.51
CA GLY A 95 -3.13 -3.83 17.89
C GLY A 95 -1.85 -3.61 17.09
N PHE A 96 -1.96 -3.35 15.78
CA PHE A 96 -0.80 -3.08 14.93
C PHE A 96 -0.09 -1.79 15.30
N VAL A 97 -0.83 -0.70 15.54
CA VAL A 97 -0.27 0.59 15.99
C VAL A 97 0.43 0.43 17.34
N LEU A 98 -0.23 -0.23 18.31
CA LEU A 98 0.36 -0.45 19.64
C LEU A 98 1.69 -1.21 19.56
N VAL A 99 1.77 -2.24 18.73
CA VAL A 99 3.00 -3.00 18.53
C VAL A 99 4.06 -2.18 17.79
N ALA A 100 3.67 -1.48 16.73
CA ALA A 100 4.56 -0.68 15.89
C ALA A 100 5.25 0.45 16.66
N GLN A 101 4.61 0.95 17.72
CA GLN A 101 5.14 2.02 18.56
C GLN A 101 6.19 1.57 19.57
N VAL A 102 6.32 0.27 19.85
CA VAL A 102 7.26 -0.23 20.87
C VAL A 102 8.68 -0.29 20.28
N PRO A 103 9.65 0.47 20.83
CA PRO A 103 11.03 0.41 20.36
C PRO A 103 11.60 -1.00 20.48
N GLY A 104 12.13 -1.53 19.38
CA GLY A 104 12.78 -2.84 19.31
C GLY A 104 11.89 -3.99 18.83
N VAL A 105 10.59 -3.77 18.57
CA VAL A 105 9.81 -4.74 17.79
C VAL A 105 10.21 -4.63 16.33
N VAL A 106 10.79 -5.71 15.79
CA VAL A 106 11.32 -5.73 14.42
C VAL A 106 10.61 -6.74 13.50
N GLU A 107 9.97 -7.78 14.03
CA GLU A 107 9.25 -8.76 13.20
C GLU A 107 8.16 -9.50 13.97
N ILE A 108 6.98 -9.64 13.34
CA ILE A 108 5.93 -10.59 13.73
C ILE A 108 5.54 -11.37 12.47
N LYS A 109 5.73 -12.70 12.50
CA LYS A 109 5.52 -13.54 11.33
C LYS A 109 4.86 -14.86 11.68
N ARG A 110 3.97 -15.32 10.78
CA ARG A 110 3.42 -16.67 10.75
C ARG A 110 3.40 -17.22 9.33
N THR A 111 3.28 -18.53 9.17
CA THR A 111 3.15 -19.17 7.86
C THR A 111 1.91 -18.66 7.12
N ARG A 112 2.08 -18.29 5.85
CA ARG A 112 0.98 -17.92 4.96
C ARG A 112 0.28 -19.20 4.47
N LEU A 113 -1.03 -19.29 4.68
CA LEU A 113 -1.81 -20.49 4.33
C LEU A 113 -2.61 -20.32 3.02
N SER A 114 -2.87 -19.09 2.59
CA SER A 114 -3.61 -18.76 1.36
C SER A 114 -3.02 -17.55 0.64
N GLY A 115 -3.36 -17.39 -0.65
CA GLY A 115 -3.00 -16.22 -1.45
C GLY A 115 -3.90 -15.01 -1.15
N PRO A 116 -3.76 -13.90 -1.88
CA PRO A 116 -4.66 -12.74 -1.71
C PRO A 116 -6.12 -13.07 -2.04
N GLU A 117 -7.05 -12.60 -1.19
CA GLU A 117 -8.49 -12.69 -1.39
C GLU A 117 -9.07 -11.27 -1.44
N VAL A 118 -9.86 -10.98 -2.46
CA VAL A 118 -10.30 -9.61 -2.78
C VAL A 118 -11.76 -9.31 -2.40
N ASN A 119 -12.49 -10.29 -1.84
CA ASN A 119 -13.89 -10.18 -1.46
C ASN A 119 -14.12 -10.70 -0.03
#